data_AF-B5GGR6-F1
#
_entry.id   AF-B5GGR6-F1
#
_cell.length_a   1.000
_cell.length_b   1.000
_cell.length_c   1.000
_cell.angle_alpha   90.00
_cell.angle_beta   90.00
_cell.angle_gamma   90.00
#
_symmetry.space_group_name_H-M   'P 1'
#
loop_
_entity.id
_entity.type
_entity.pdbx_description
1 polymer ?
#
loop_
_entity_poly.entity_id
_entity_poly.type
_entity_poly.pdbx_seq_one_letter_code
_entity_poly.pdbx_strand_id
1 'polypeptide(L)'
;MRRWSVRVPQSRAPQAGAPHHPGGRMAKHHHPQSEENSPRRGMPRRPDDDRLAARTEEERVRAGLDVYDPGEAPAATDTDPPRRVTESGAYREEKTELDREVRKGELRPDQLSARKDRDPYPPTQYDD
;
A
#
# COMPACT_ATOMS: atom_id res chain seq x y z
N MET A 1 -24.95 27.09 -21.92
CA MET A 1 -25.07 26.64 -20.52
C MET A 1 -26.52 26.86 -20.06
N ARG A 2 -27.34 25.81 -19.99
CA ARG A 2 -28.76 25.90 -19.56
C ARG A 2 -28.85 25.38 -18.12
N ARG A 3 -29.40 26.19 -17.21
CA ARG A 3 -29.62 25.88 -15.79
C ARG A 3 -30.92 25.11 -15.64
N TRP A 4 -30.91 23.97 -14.96
CA TRP A 4 -32.12 23.25 -14.56
C TRP A 4 -32.24 23.31 -13.04
N SER A 5 -33.18 24.12 -12.57
CA SER A 5 -33.70 24.10 -11.20
C SER A 5 -34.85 23.11 -11.13
N VAL A 6 -34.81 22.17 -10.19
CA VAL A 6 -35.99 21.36 -9.85
C VAL A 6 -36.41 21.65 -8.42
N ARG A 7 -37.69 22.00 -8.32
CA ARG A 7 -38.46 22.51 -7.20
C ARG A 7 -38.84 21.36 -6.25
N VAL A 8 -38.68 21.63 -4.95
CA VAL A 8 -39.23 20.84 -3.82
C VAL A 8 -40.75 21.02 -3.75
N PRO A 9 -41.52 19.96 -3.44
CA PRO A 9 -42.82 20.11 -2.82
C PRO A 9 -42.82 19.66 -1.35
N GLN A 10 -43.39 20.50 -0.49
CA GLN A 10 -43.66 20.23 0.93
C GLN A 10 -45.04 19.58 1.14
N SER A 11 -45.12 18.81 2.24
CA SER A 11 -46.26 18.65 3.18
C SER A 11 -47.47 17.76 2.83
N ARG A 12 -47.69 16.73 3.66
CA ARG A 12 -48.87 16.63 4.57
C ARG A 12 -48.77 15.44 5.56
N ALA A 13 -48.95 15.70 6.86
CA ALA A 13 -49.35 14.69 7.86
C ALA A 13 -50.90 14.66 7.98
N PRO A 14 -51.48 13.59 8.56
CA PRO A 14 -52.12 13.77 9.85
C PRO A 14 -51.88 12.60 10.84
N GLN A 15 -52.53 12.72 11.99
CA GLN A 15 -52.12 12.38 13.37
C GLN A 15 -52.65 11.03 13.90
N ALA A 16 -52.01 10.59 14.99
CA ALA A 16 -52.56 9.93 16.19
C ALA A 16 -52.91 8.43 16.21
N GLY A 17 -52.26 7.71 17.14
CA GLY A 17 -52.68 6.42 17.67
C GLY A 17 -51.57 5.72 18.50
N ALA A 18 -51.49 6.01 19.80
CA ALA A 18 -50.84 5.19 20.82
C ALA A 18 -51.91 4.85 21.89
N PRO A 19 -51.75 3.89 22.83
CA PRO A 19 -50.54 3.14 23.23
C PRO A 19 -50.77 1.62 23.43
N HIS A 20 -49.72 0.82 23.70
CA HIS A 20 -49.75 -0.27 24.69
C HIS A 20 -48.37 -0.94 24.95
N HIS A 21 -47.95 -0.77 26.21
CA HIS A 21 -47.18 -1.65 27.11
C HIS A 21 -45.65 -1.89 26.99
N PRO A 22 -44.93 -1.78 28.13
CA PRO A 22 -43.47 -1.87 28.24
C PRO A 22 -43.00 -3.29 28.55
N GLY A 23 -41.88 -3.72 27.94
CA GLY A 23 -41.28 -4.98 28.30
C GLY A 23 -39.85 -5.13 27.78
N GLY A 24 -38.93 -5.45 28.69
CA GLY A 24 -37.72 -6.19 28.36
C GLY A 24 -36.49 -5.35 28.04
N ARG A 25 -35.65 -5.16 29.07
CA ARG A 25 -34.27 -4.73 28.95
C ARG A 25 -33.52 -5.67 27.99
N MET A 26 -33.13 -5.19 26.82
CA MET A 26 -32.01 -5.80 26.08
C MET A 26 -30.75 -5.05 26.47
N ALA A 27 -30.22 -5.40 27.64
CA ALA A 27 -28.82 -5.12 27.92
C ALA A 27 -28.03 -5.82 26.81
N LYS A 28 -27.49 -5.03 25.88
CA LYS A 28 -26.46 -5.51 24.97
C LYS A 28 -25.30 -5.90 25.88
N HIS A 29 -25.21 -7.19 26.18
CA HIS A 29 -24.00 -7.76 26.74
C HIS A 29 -22.93 -7.60 25.66
N HIS A 30 -22.24 -6.46 25.68
CA HIS A 30 -20.94 -6.35 25.05
C HIS A 30 -20.10 -7.41 25.75
N HIS A 31 -19.91 -8.55 25.10
CA HIS A 31 -18.81 -9.42 25.42
C HIS A 31 -17.55 -8.56 25.34
N PRO A 32 -16.82 -8.30 26.44
CA PRO A 32 -15.48 -7.79 26.29
C PRO A 32 -14.75 -8.88 25.51
N GLN A 33 -14.22 -8.53 24.34
CA GLN A 33 -13.27 -9.39 23.68
C GLN A 33 -12.06 -9.43 24.60
N SER A 34 -12.00 -10.46 25.45
CA SER A 34 -10.75 -10.85 26.05
C SER A 34 -9.85 -11.24 24.88
N GLU A 35 -8.90 -10.35 24.54
CA GLU A 35 -7.70 -10.69 23.78
C GLU A 35 -6.78 -11.61 24.62
N GLU A 36 -7.37 -12.57 25.33
CA GLU A 36 -6.67 -13.46 26.22
C GLU A 36 -6.59 -14.82 25.57
N ASN A 37 -5.50 -14.98 24.84
CA ASN A 37 -4.66 -16.17 24.89
C ASN A 37 -5.38 -17.50 24.58
N SER A 38 -5.81 -17.68 23.33
CA SER A 38 -6.11 -19.01 22.80
C SER A 38 -4.80 -19.67 22.35
N PRO A 39 -4.41 -20.87 22.84
CA PRO A 39 -3.16 -21.53 22.45
C PRO A 39 -3.32 -22.11 21.04
N ARG A 40 -3.24 -21.25 20.04
CA ARG A 40 -3.18 -21.67 18.64
C ARG A 40 -1.78 -22.22 18.39
N ARG A 41 -1.70 -23.50 18.05
CA ARG A 41 -0.51 -24.16 17.51
C ARG A 41 -0.10 -23.45 16.21
N GLY A 42 0.74 -22.43 16.31
CA GLY A 42 1.20 -21.61 15.20
C GLY A 42 2.09 -20.46 15.67
N MET A 43 2.97 -19.98 14.79
CA MET A 43 3.81 -18.83 15.07
C MET A 43 2.92 -17.62 15.40
N PRO A 44 3.23 -16.83 16.44
CA PRO A 44 2.50 -15.60 16.72
C PRO A 44 2.45 -14.71 15.47
N ARG A 45 1.31 -14.03 15.25
CA ARG A 45 1.11 -13.15 14.09
C ARG A 45 2.16 -12.04 14.00
N ARG A 46 2.67 -11.61 15.14
CA ARG A 46 3.77 -10.64 15.28
C ARG A 46 4.63 -11.07 16.47
N PRO A 47 5.97 -11.07 16.35
CA PRO A 47 6.85 -11.19 17.50
C PRO A 47 6.59 -10.07 18.51
N ASP A 48 6.90 -10.34 19.77
CA ASP A 48 6.96 -9.31 20.80
C ASP A 48 8.13 -8.36 20.49
N ASP A 49 7.78 -7.13 20.12
CA ASP A 49 8.75 -6.12 19.65
C ASP A 49 9.70 -5.68 20.78
N ASP A 50 9.22 -5.58 22.02
CA ASP A 50 10.04 -5.19 23.18
C ASP A 50 11.06 -6.30 23.48
N ARG A 51 10.61 -7.56 23.47
CA ARG A 51 11.49 -8.71 23.65
C ARG A 51 12.47 -8.86 22.48
N LEU A 52 12.09 -8.46 21.27
CA LEU A 52 12.99 -8.47 20.12
C LEU A 52 14.05 -7.38 20.24
N ALA A 53 13.67 -6.17 20.65
CA ALA A 53 14.58 -5.06 20.87
C ALA A 53 15.61 -5.38 21.96
N ALA A 54 15.17 -5.91 23.10
CA ALA A 54 16.06 -6.32 24.20
C ALA A 54 17.11 -7.34 23.75
N ARG A 55 16.69 -8.39 23.03
CA ARG A 55 17.62 -9.40 22.50
C ARG A 55 18.58 -8.81 21.49
N THR A 56 18.10 -7.93 20.62
CA THR A 56 18.96 -7.27 19.63
C THR A 56 20.06 -6.47 20.31
N GLU A 57 19.74 -5.75 21.38
CA GLU A 57 20.70 -4.98 22.16
C GLU A 57 21.74 -5.87 22.87
N GLU A 58 21.30 -6.97 23.49
CA GLU A 58 22.21 -7.96 24.09
C GLU A 58 23.20 -8.52 23.05
N GLU A 59 22.73 -8.79 21.83
CA GLU A 59 23.59 -9.28 20.76
C GLU A 59 24.58 -8.23 20.25
N ARG A 60 24.20 -6.94 20.22
CA ARG A 60 25.10 -5.83 19.88
C ARG A 60 26.23 -5.71 20.90
N VAL A 61 25.91 -5.69 22.20
CA VAL A 61 26.91 -5.62 23.28
C VAL A 61 27.85 -6.83 23.21
N ARG A 62 27.31 -8.04 22.97
CA ARG A 62 28.13 -9.25 22.79
C ARG A 62 29.05 -9.17 21.57
N ALA A 63 28.63 -8.50 20.50
CA ALA A 63 29.44 -8.24 19.32
C ALA A 63 30.46 -7.10 19.50
N GLY A 64 30.49 -6.46 20.68
CA GLY A 64 31.35 -5.31 20.96
C GLY A 64 30.90 -4.02 20.27
N LEU A 65 29.63 -3.95 19.85
CA LEU A 65 29.02 -2.74 19.32
C LEU A 65 28.44 -1.91 20.47
N ASP A 66 28.55 -0.59 20.36
CA ASP A 66 27.96 0.33 21.32
C ASP A 66 26.42 0.27 21.30
N VAL A 67 25.85 0.67 22.45
CA VAL A 67 24.41 0.77 22.66
C VAL A 67 23.82 1.69 21.60
N TYR A 68 22.73 1.26 20.97
CA TYR A 68 22.11 2.08 19.93
C TYR A 68 21.56 3.39 20.52
N ASP A 69 22.14 4.52 20.10
CA ASP A 69 21.60 5.86 20.37
C ASP A 69 20.90 6.41 19.11
N PRO A 70 19.56 6.58 19.13
CA PRO A 70 18.85 7.18 18.01
C PRO A 70 19.24 8.64 17.74
N GLY A 71 19.91 9.33 18.68
CA GLY A 71 20.45 10.67 18.49
C GLY A 71 21.76 10.70 17.68
N GLU A 72 22.48 9.58 17.63
CA GLU A 72 23.66 9.42 16.75
C GLU A 72 23.29 8.95 15.35
N ALA A 73 22.08 8.37 15.18
CA ALA A 73 21.57 8.04 13.87
C ALA A 73 21.39 9.33 13.05
N PRO A 74 21.94 9.42 11.83
CA PRO A 74 21.67 10.56 10.97
C PRO A 74 20.16 10.67 10.76
N ALA A 75 19.64 11.90 10.77
CA ALA A 75 18.23 12.15 10.50
C ALA A 75 17.83 11.44 9.21
N ALA A 76 16.68 10.76 9.23
CA ALA A 76 16.14 10.12 8.04
C ALA A 76 15.94 11.19 6.96
N THR A 77 16.83 11.21 5.97
CA THR A 77 16.73 12.06 4.80
C THR A 77 15.84 11.37 3.78
N ASP A 78 14.57 11.22 4.12
CA ASP A 78 13.54 10.86 3.15
C ASP A 78 13.36 12.05 2.20
N THR A 79 14.09 12.02 1.09
CA THR A 79 13.79 12.90 -0.05
C THR A 79 12.48 12.41 -0.63
N ASP A 80 11.46 13.27 -0.68
CA ASP A 80 10.19 12.96 -1.33
C ASP A 80 10.47 12.44 -2.75
N PRO A 81 10.16 11.17 -3.06
CA PRO A 81 10.36 10.69 -4.40
C PRO A 81 9.47 11.50 -5.35
N PRO A 82 9.89 11.69 -6.62
CA PRO A 82 9.03 12.32 -7.59
C PRO A 82 7.69 11.55 -7.65
N ARG A 83 6.56 12.28 -7.67
CA ARG A 83 5.22 11.67 -7.75
C ARG A 83 5.08 10.67 -8.90
N ARG A 84 5.81 10.92 -9.99
CA ARG A 84 5.95 10.00 -11.13
C ARG A 84 7.40 9.96 -11.60
N VAL A 85 7.97 8.76 -11.66
CA VAL A 85 9.31 8.51 -12.22
C VAL A 85 9.42 9.02 -13.66
N THR A 86 8.32 8.93 -14.42
CA THR A 86 8.25 9.37 -15.82
C THR A 86 8.41 10.88 -16.02
N GLU A 87 8.25 11.67 -14.96
CA GLU A 87 8.42 13.13 -15.01
C GLU A 87 9.85 13.57 -14.69
N SER A 88 10.69 12.66 -14.21
CA SER A 88 12.09 12.96 -13.90
C SER A 88 12.90 13.30 -15.15
N GLY A 89 13.92 14.15 -15.00
CA GLY A 89 14.86 14.49 -16.08
C GLY A 89 15.59 13.25 -16.61
N ALA A 90 16.13 12.43 -15.70
CA ALA A 90 16.81 11.19 -16.04
C ALA A 90 15.95 10.25 -16.90
N TYR A 91 14.67 10.04 -16.54
CA TYR A 91 13.78 9.22 -17.35
C TYR A 91 13.56 9.80 -18.75
N ARG A 92 13.39 11.12 -18.88
CA ARG A 92 13.16 11.77 -20.17
C ARG A 92 14.39 11.67 -21.06
N GLU A 93 15.57 11.92 -20.51
CA GLU A 93 16.86 11.80 -21.22
C GLU A 93 17.08 10.36 -21.71
N GLU A 94 16.92 9.38 -20.83
CA GLU A 94 17.07 7.97 -21.20
C GLU A 94 16.03 7.55 -22.25
N LYS A 95 14.79 8.01 -22.11
CA LYS A 95 13.74 7.74 -23.11
C LYS A 95 14.09 8.34 -24.47
N THR A 96 14.70 9.52 -24.52
CA THR A 96 15.13 10.14 -25.78
C THR A 96 16.28 9.37 -26.46
N GLU A 97 17.23 8.82 -25.70
CA GLU A 97 18.29 7.98 -26.28
C GLU A 97 17.72 6.67 -26.80
N LEU A 98 16.85 6.01 -26.03
CA LEU A 98 16.17 4.79 -26.45
C LEU A 98 15.39 4.98 -27.76
N ASP A 99 14.66 6.09 -27.89
CA ASP A 99 13.91 6.42 -29.10
C ASP A 99 14.85 6.69 -30.30
N ARG A 100 16.04 7.22 -30.05
CA ARG A 100 17.08 7.41 -31.07
C ARG A 100 17.66 6.08 -31.53
N GLU A 101 17.99 5.16 -30.62
CA GLU A 101 18.52 3.82 -30.93
C GLU A 101 17.51 3.00 -31.74
N VAL A 102 16.23 3.03 -31.35
CA VAL A 102 15.15 2.38 -32.10
C VAL A 102 15.03 2.98 -33.50
N ARG A 103 15.09 4.32 -33.63
CA ARG A 103 15.06 4.99 -34.94
C ARG A 103 16.27 4.63 -35.81
N LYS A 104 17.44 4.46 -35.19
CA LYS A 104 18.69 4.08 -35.87
C LYS A 104 18.74 2.59 -36.22
N GLY A 105 17.84 1.79 -35.65
CA GLY A 105 17.80 0.33 -35.84
C GLY A 105 18.82 -0.43 -34.99
N GLU A 106 19.43 0.21 -34.00
CA GLU A 106 20.36 -0.44 -33.06
C GLU A 106 19.63 -1.25 -31.99
N LEU A 107 18.37 -0.89 -31.71
CA LEU A 107 17.50 -1.60 -30.80
C LEU A 107 16.21 -1.99 -31.52
N ARG A 108 15.77 -3.25 -31.39
CA ARG A 108 14.49 -3.65 -31.96
C ARG A 108 13.34 -3.16 -31.06
N PRO A 109 12.20 -2.71 -31.61
CA PRO A 109 11.09 -2.19 -30.81
C PRO A 109 10.45 -3.23 -29.89
N ASP A 110 10.50 -4.52 -30.24
CA ASP A 110 10.02 -5.62 -29.39
C ASP A 110 10.85 -5.77 -28.10
N GLN A 111 12.11 -5.33 -28.09
CA GLN A 111 12.96 -5.35 -26.90
C GLN A 111 12.48 -4.38 -25.82
N LEU A 112 11.64 -3.40 -26.19
CA LEU A 112 11.00 -2.46 -25.25
C LEU A 112 9.65 -2.96 -24.73
N SER A 113 9.14 -4.05 -25.29
CA SER A 113 7.87 -4.63 -24.92
C SER A 113 8.02 -5.59 -23.74
N ALA A 114 6.91 -5.88 -23.05
CA ALA A 114 6.91 -6.88 -21.99
C ALA A 114 7.29 -8.27 -22.57
N ARG A 115 7.86 -9.14 -21.73
CA ARG A 115 8.37 -10.46 -22.15
C ARG A 115 7.35 -11.29 -22.95
N LYS A 116 6.06 -11.17 -22.64
CA LYS A 116 4.96 -11.89 -23.29
C LYS A 116 4.61 -11.36 -24.69
N ASP A 117 4.97 -10.12 -24.97
CA ASP A 117 4.67 -9.40 -26.21
C ASP A 117 5.93 -9.30 -27.10
N ARG A 118 7.06 -9.85 -26.64
CA ARG A 118 8.33 -9.90 -27.36
C ARG A 118 8.37 -11.12 -28.28
N ASP A 119 9.09 -10.99 -29.39
CA ASP A 119 9.37 -12.14 -30.25
C ASP A 119 10.09 -13.25 -29.45
N PRO A 120 9.70 -14.53 -29.63
CA PRO A 120 10.32 -15.65 -28.92
C PRO A 120 11.81 -15.75 -29.26
N TYR A 121 12.62 -16.10 -28.25
CA TYR A 121 14.05 -16.41 -28.43
C TYR A 121 14.34 -17.86 -28.02
N PRO A 122 15.06 -18.66 -28.84
CA PRO A 122 15.54 -18.31 -30.18
C PRO A 122 14.36 -18.10 -31.16
N PRO A 123 14.55 -17.29 -32.22
CA PRO A 123 13.49 -17.12 -33.21
C PRO A 123 13.15 -18.48 -33.83
N THR A 124 11.86 -18.70 -34.10
CA THR A 124 11.40 -19.97 -34.69
C THR A 124 11.87 -20.16 -36.12
N GLN A 125 12.25 -19.07 -36.78
CA GLN A 125 12.83 -19.01 -38.12
C GLN A 125 13.93 -17.95 -38.11
N TYR A 126 15.06 -18.26 -38.74
CA TYR A 126 16.10 -17.26 -39.04
C TYR A 126 15.86 -16.76 -40.46
N ASP A 127 16.12 -15.48 -40.71
CA ASP A 127 16.22 -14.98 -42.07
C ASP A 127 17.48 -15.62 -42.71
N ASP A 128 17.31 -16.29 -43.86
CA ASP A 128 18.38 -16.97 -44.62
C ASP A 128 19.44 -16.01 -45.20
#